data_AF-K3VIR4-F1
#
_entry.id   AF-K3VIR4-F1
#
_cell.length_a   1.000
_cell.length_b   1.000
_cell.length_c   1.000
_cell.angle_alpha   90.00
_cell.angle_beta   90.00
_cell.angle_gamma   90.00
#
_symmetry.space_group_name_H-M   'P 1'
#
loop_
_entity.id
_entity.type
_entity.pdbx_description
1 polymer ?
#
loop_
_entity_poly.entity_id
_entity_poly.type
_entity_poly.pdbx_seq_one_letter_code
_entity_poly.pdbx_strand_id
1 'polypeptide(L)'
;MTYRVTPLPEHLPINSVFSSRIAVRMDNFKIHTVIHSDYLVFDKSGKLPFSISFGLCRPLNGDTDPRNVGLKTTRSILDIPYALSNGLLSLREDDTDVSVGQLKSTDPDSLDRSFLYLKSPVGRNDNVKKDWSVYHYPIHPDSDLAALLKPGKKYTIRPKVRDLGEYVFIDENDQHSEPNEAEKLCSTRENGRALFNVVESLPWPPKIETTMKRCNDTQDDALRLEITVTNKGTEAICVQTRDRQRFLVPSGPIEPEPGFPPLDPRPRIIDTERPSPRVSIQVVDITTNEIVRKATQPGGCGLYGQHDPRPRLETMTTLRPGEPIIRYVDVGDLVSKLPDGKFGLRMEPRGMWWCVGDCEEFAAAGEDRVPGHLYNPKIPPVMLECGDIVEIEVKDGAAK
;
A
#
# COMPACT_ATOMS: atom_id res chain seq x y z
N MET A 1 48.90 86.71 17.46
CA MET A 1 47.42 86.74 17.53
C MET A 1 46.92 85.51 16.81
N THR A 2 47.09 84.30 17.36
CA THR A 2 46.41 83.66 18.50
C THR A 2 44.89 83.61 18.36
N TYR A 3 44.38 82.48 17.88
CA TYR A 3 43.10 81.87 18.29
C TYR A 3 43.34 80.35 18.30
N ARG A 4 43.79 79.81 19.42
CA ARG A 4 43.02 79.16 20.51
C ARG A 4 42.27 77.89 20.10
N VAL A 5 43.01 76.81 20.35
CA VAL A 5 42.59 75.45 20.75
C VAL A 5 41.41 75.47 21.73
N THR A 6 40.41 74.61 21.48
CA THR A 6 39.74 73.84 22.55
C THR A 6 39.32 72.47 21.99
N PRO A 7 39.48 71.35 22.75
CA PRO A 7 39.41 69.99 22.23
C PRO A 7 38.04 69.33 22.42
N LEU A 8 37.84 68.22 21.68
CA LEU A 8 36.75 67.25 21.87
C LEU A 8 36.67 66.76 23.32
N PRO A 9 35.47 66.53 23.88
CA PRO A 9 35.30 65.66 25.02
C PRO A 9 35.32 64.20 24.58
N GLU A 10 36.29 63.48 25.13
CA GLU A 10 36.35 62.03 25.26
C GLU A 10 35.20 61.48 26.15
N HIS A 11 35.02 60.17 26.05
CA HIS A 11 34.31 59.27 26.98
C HIS A 11 32.82 59.02 26.73
N LEU A 12 32.57 58.15 25.75
CA LEU A 12 31.54 57.11 25.88
C LEU A 12 32.04 56.03 26.86
N PRO A 13 31.27 55.64 27.89
CA PRO A 13 31.61 54.45 28.67
C PRO A 13 31.19 53.19 27.89
N ILE A 14 32.21 52.44 27.48
CA ILE A 14 32.13 51.02 27.16
C ILE A 14 31.89 50.27 28.47
N ASN A 15 30.73 49.64 28.61
CA ASN A 15 30.49 48.47 29.46
C ASN A 15 29.53 47.58 28.66
N SER A 16 30.00 46.65 27.83
CA SER A 16 30.52 45.32 28.19
C SER A 16 29.59 44.48 29.09
N VAL A 17 28.38 44.22 28.61
CA VAL A 17 27.74 42.93 28.89
C VAL A 17 27.14 42.41 27.58
N PHE A 18 28.01 41.90 26.70
CA PHE A 18 27.58 40.89 25.75
C PHE A 18 27.18 39.68 26.59
N SER A 19 25.88 39.54 26.86
CA SER A 19 25.27 38.25 27.15
C SER A 19 25.41 37.43 25.87
N SER A 20 26.56 36.77 25.73
CA SER A 20 26.74 35.65 24.82
C SER A 20 25.73 34.57 25.22
N ARG A 21 24.52 34.66 24.66
CA ARG A 21 23.76 33.45 24.38
C ARG A 21 24.64 32.67 23.43
N ILE A 22 25.41 31.75 24.00
CA ILE A 22 25.98 30.62 23.28
C ILE A 22 24.79 30.02 22.54
N ALA A 23 24.71 30.28 21.23
CA ALA A 23 23.88 29.48 20.36
C ALA A 23 24.52 28.10 20.42
N VAL A 24 24.02 27.24 21.30
CA VAL A 24 24.33 25.83 21.30
C VAL A 24 23.99 25.36 19.90
N ARG A 25 25.02 25.00 19.14
CA ARG A 25 24.86 24.40 17.82
C ARG A 25 24.15 23.07 18.08
N MET A 26 22.83 23.05 17.92
CA MET A 26 22.06 21.82 17.98
C MET A 26 22.47 21.01 16.76
N ASP A 27 23.32 20.02 17.00
CA ASP A 27 23.58 19.00 16.00
C ASP A 27 22.26 18.22 15.83
N ASN A 28 21.74 18.24 14.61
CA ASN A 28 20.47 17.57 14.29
C ASN A 28 20.82 16.27 13.58
N PHE A 29 20.44 15.15 14.16
CA PHE A 29 20.55 13.85 13.50
C PHE A 29 19.47 13.75 12.43
N LYS A 30 19.88 13.61 11.17
CA LYS A 30 19.03 13.83 10.01
C LYS A 30 18.47 12.53 9.45
N ILE A 31 17.15 12.45 9.28
CA ILE A 31 16.45 11.29 8.70
C ILE A 31 15.65 11.70 7.46
N HIS A 32 15.58 10.86 6.43
CA HIS A 32 14.61 11.00 5.36
C HIS A 32 13.28 10.38 5.78
N THR A 33 12.20 11.15 5.75
CA THR A 33 10.86 10.70 6.15
C THR A 33 9.87 10.89 5.01
N VAL A 34 8.98 9.92 4.83
CA VAL A 34 7.81 10.02 3.95
C VAL A 34 6.59 9.53 4.72
N ILE A 35 5.52 10.31 4.72
CA ILE A 35 4.22 9.92 5.27
C ILE A 35 3.21 9.68 4.14
N HIS A 36 2.42 8.61 4.28
CA HIS A 36 1.39 8.21 3.33
C HIS A 36 0.22 7.53 4.04
N SER A 37 -0.95 7.42 3.41
CA SER A 37 -2.03 6.54 3.88
C SER A 37 -2.07 5.29 3.01
N ASP A 38 -2.23 4.11 3.59
CA ASP A 38 -2.28 2.86 2.82
C ASP A 38 -3.40 2.89 1.76
N TYR A 39 -4.56 3.45 2.09
CA TYR A 39 -5.64 3.69 1.15
C TYR A 39 -5.96 5.18 0.98
N LEU A 40 -6.66 5.50 -0.12
CA LEU A 40 -7.24 6.82 -0.36
C LEU A 40 -8.63 7.00 0.30
N VAL A 41 -9.08 5.99 1.05
CA VAL A 41 -10.37 5.95 1.73
C VAL A 41 -10.21 5.33 3.11
N PHE A 42 -10.78 5.99 4.11
CA PHE A 42 -11.02 5.44 5.44
C PHE A 42 -12.48 4.98 5.54
N ASP A 43 -12.69 3.69 5.79
CA ASP A 43 -14.01 3.06 5.95
C ASP A 43 -14.40 3.03 7.43
N LYS A 44 -15.37 3.88 7.82
CA LYS A 44 -15.86 3.96 9.20
C LYS A 44 -16.48 2.66 9.71
N SER A 45 -16.93 1.77 8.83
CA SER A 45 -17.45 0.47 9.22
C SER A 45 -16.37 -0.49 9.75
N GLY A 46 -15.09 -0.19 9.49
CA GLY A 46 -13.95 -1.01 9.90
C GLY A 46 -13.68 -2.24 9.05
N LYS A 47 -14.46 -2.47 7.99
CA LYS A 47 -14.25 -3.62 7.10
C LYS A 47 -12.99 -3.50 6.26
N LEU A 48 -12.61 -2.28 5.85
CA LEU A 48 -11.33 -2.01 5.20
C LEU A 48 -10.33 -1.55 6.26
N PRO A 49 -9.27 -2.34 6.54
CA PRO A 49 -8.19 -1.88 7.40
C PRO A 49 -7.57 -0.59 6.84
N PHE A 50 -7.21 0.33 7.73
CA PHE A 50 -6.65 1.61 7.32
C PHE A 50 -5.53 2.03 8.27
N SER A 51 -4.43 2.44 7.67
CA SER A 51 -3.22 2.83 8.37
C SER A 51 -2.57 4.04 7.73
N ILE A 52 -1.88 4.80 8.56
CA ILE A 52 -0.94 5.80 8.10
C ILE A 52 0.46 5.20 8.16
N SER A 53 1.13 5.21 7.02
CA SER A 53 2.44 4.60 6.83
C SER A 53 3.54 5.66 6.86
N PHE A 54 4.59 5.39 7.61
CA PHE A 54 5.80 6.19 7.68
C PHE A 54 6.96 5.39 7.10
N GLY A 55 7.54 5.88 6.01
CA GLY A 55 8.84 5.42 5.52
C GLY A 55 9.95 6.28 6.11
N LEU A 56 10.94 5.67 6.74
CA LEU A 56 12.11 6.34 7.28
C LEU A 56 13.40 5.71 6.76
N CYS A 57 14.38 6.52 6.40
CA CYS A 57 15.70 6.06 5.98
C CYS A 57 16.79 7.04 6.42
N ARG A 58 17.94 6.50 6.87
CA ARG A 58 19.11 7.32 7.18
C ARG A 58 19.81 7.76 5.88
N PRO A 59 20.11 9.06 5.71
CA PRO A 59 20.75 9.58 4.51
C PRO A 59 22.15 8.99 4.34
N LEU A 60 22.54 8.68 3.09
CA LEU A 60 23.90 8.21 2.81
C LEU A 60 24.95 9.33 3.01
N ASN A 61 24.58 10.56 2.71
CA ASN A 61 25.49 11.70 2.75
C ASN A 61 25.41 12.42 4.10
N GLY A 62 26.54 12.49 4.80
CA GLY A 62 26.67 13.27 6.04
C GLY A 62 26.31 12.51 7.32
N ASP A 63 25.97 11.23 7.21
CA ASP A 63 25.78 10.33 8.35
C ASP A 63 26.84 9.22 8.26
N THR A 64 27.76 9.22 9.22
CA THR A 64 28.89 8.28 9.29
C THR A 64 28.81 7.39 10.53
N ASP A 65 27.71 7.42 11.28
CA ASP A 65 27.59 6.63 12.50
C ASP A 65 27.28 5.16 12.16
N PRO A 66 28.16 4.21 12.56
CA PRO A 66 27.99 2.80 12.21
C PRO A 66 26.85 2.11 12.97
N ARG A 67 26.39 2.65 14.10
CA ARG A 67 25.32 2.07 14.93
C ARG A 67 23.98 2.24 14.23
N ASN A 68 23.00 1.38 14.48
CA ASN A 68 21.62 1.59 14.06
C ASN A 68 20.93 2.67 14.90
N VAL A 69 19.80 3.18 14.44
CA VAL A 69 18.95 4.11 15.22
C VAL A 69 17.61 3.46 15.50
N GLY A 70 17.19 3.40 16.77
CA GLY A 70 15.85 3.01 17.16
C GLY A 70 15.00 4.25 17.45
N LEU A 71 14.02 4.56 16.59
CA LEU A 71 13.03 5.60 16.87
C LEU A 71 11.91 5.01 17.71
N LYS A 72 11.59 5.58 18.88
CA LYS A 72 10.48 5.08 19.71
C LYS A 72 9.17 5.14 18.95
N THR A 73 8.35 4.11 19.06
CA THR A 73 7.02 4.06 18.43
C THR A 73 5.98 4.85 19.22
N THR A 74 6.20 5.08 20.51
CA THR A 74 5.40 5.94 21.39
C THR A 74 6.05 7.31 21.56
N ARG A 75 5.24 8.35 21.85
CA ARG A 75 5.74 9.71 22.14
C ARG A 75 6.64 10.29 21.04
N SER A 76 6.44 9.86 19.81
CA SER A 76 7.20 10.29 18.64
C SER A 76 6.25 10.67 17.51
N ILE A 77 6.77 11.00 16.34
CA ILE A 77 5.94 11.23 15.16
C ILE A 77 5.15 9.98 14.72
N LEU A 78 5.59 8.78 15.13
CA LEU A 78 4.98 7.50 14.77
C LEU A 78 3.69 7.22 15.56
N ASP A 79 3.57 7.79 16.77
CA ASP A 79 2.34 7.77 17.58
C ASP A 79 1.44 8.92 17.15
N ILE A 80 0.52 8.66 16.21
CA ILE A 80 -0.27 9.72 15.57
C ILE A 80 -1.13 10.52 16.56
N PRO A 81 -1.88 9.91 17.49
CA PRO A 81 -2.61 10.65 18.52
C PRO A 81 -1.71 11.60 19.33
N TYR A 82 -0.56 11.12 19.78
CA TYR A 82 0.42 11.94 20.50
C TYR A 82 0.95 13.07 19.61
N ALA A 83 1.36 12.73 18.39
CA ALA A 83 2.00 13.64 17.45
C ALA A 83 1.06 14.77 17.02
N LEU A 84 -0.24 14.48 16.85
CA LEU A 84 -1.26 15.49 16.59
C LEU A 84 -1.49 16.39 17.82
N SER A 85 -1.62 15.80 19.01
CA SER A 85 -1.87 16.54 20.26
C SER A 85 -0.72 17.47 20.65
N ASN A 86 0.52 17.09 20.31
CA ASN A 86 1.73 17.84 20.63
C ASN A 86 2.26 18.68 19.45
N GLY A 87 1.50 18.75 18.34
CA GLY A 87 1.84 19.60 17.20
C GLY A 87 3.05 19.13 16.39
N LEU A 88 3.41 17.85 16.48
CA LEU A 88 4.37 17.22 15.56
C LEU A 88 3.74 17.00 14.17
N LEU A 89 2.48 16.59 14.17
CA LEU A 89 1.63 16.44 12.98
C LEU A 89 0.51 17.49 13.00
N SER A 90 -0.10 17.71 11.83
CA SER A 90 -1.34 18.48 11.69
C SER A 90 -2.40 17.66 10.95
N LEU A 91 -3.66 17.79 11.37
CA LEU A 91 -4.83 17.23 10.72
C LEU A 91 -5.62 18.35 10.04
N ARG A 92 -6.00 18.15 8.77
CA ARG A 92 -6.85 19.08 8.01
C ARG A 92 -8.10 18.38 7.50
N GLU A 93 -9.24 19.07 7.57
CA GLU A 93 -10.53 18.70 6.96
C GLU A 93 -10.80 19.70 5.83
N ASP A 94 -10.95 19.23 4.58
CA ASP A 94 -11.22 20.09 3.41
C ASP A 94 -10.32 21.36 3.36
N ASP A 95 -9.01 21.15 3.58
CA ASP A 95 -7.95 22.18 3.65
C ASP A 95 -7.99 23.14 4.86
N THR A 96 -8.90 22.93 5.82
CA THR A 96 -9.00 23.67 7.09
C THR A 96 -8.35 22.89 8.24
N ASP A 97 -7.54 23.55 9.07
CA ASP A 97 -6.90 22.90 10.22
C ASP A 97 -7.93 22.47 11.28
N VAL A 98 -7.83 21.23 11.75
CA VAL A 98 -8.70 20.64 12.77
C VAL A 98 -8.01 20.71 14.13
N SER A 99 -8.70 21.27 15.13
CA SER A 99 -8.24 21.18 16.52
C SER A 99 -8.52 19.79 17.06
N VAL A 100 -7.46 19.06 17.41
CA VAL A 100 -7.55 17.66 17.86
C VAL A 100 -7.71 17.52 19.38
N GLY A 101 -7.47 18.58 20.16
CA GLY A 101 -7.46 18.51 21.62
C GLY A 101 -6.33 17.63 22.16
N GLN A 102 -6.60 16.91 23.25
CA GLN A 102 -5.71 15.87 23.77
C GLN A 102 -6.27 14.50 23.42
N LEU A 103 -5.63 13.85 22.45
CA LEU A 103 -5.89 12.45 22.12
C LEU A 103 -5.04 11.56 23.04
N LYS A 104 -5.59 10.40 23.41
CA LYS A 104 -4.83 9.39 24.16
C LYS A 104 -3.71 8.84 23.28
N SER A 105 -2.48 8.91 23.77
CA SER A 105 -1.35 8.19 23.18
C SER A 105 -1.64 6.71 23.10
N THR A 106 -1.03 6.05 22.11
CA THR A 106 -1.10 4.59 22.02
C THR A 106 -0.46 3.96 23.25
N ASP A 107 -1.13 2.95 23.80
CA ASP A 107 -0.62 2.17 24.92
C ASP A 107 0.65 1.40 24.50
N PRO A 108 1.80 1.61 25.16
CA PRO A 108 3.02 0.85 24.87
C PRO A 108 2.83 -0.66 24.87
N ASP A 109 1.94 -1.18 25.73
CA ASP A 109 1.70 -2.61 25.88
C ASP A 109 0.88 -3.20 24.72
N SER A 110 0.23 -2.34 23.91
CA SER A 110 -0.52 -2.73 22.71
C SER A 110 0.33 -2.79 21.44
N LEU A 111 1.61 -2.41 21.52
CA LEU A 111 2.49 -2.33 20.36
C LEU A 111 3.34 -3.59 20.21
N ASP A 112 3.35 -4.14 19.00
CA ASP A 112 4.23 -5.26 18.66
C ASP A 112 5.73 -4.91 18.77
N ARG A 113 6.08 -3.62 18.70
CA ARG A 113 7.46 -3.12 18.73
C ARG A 113 7.57 -1.75 19.41
N SER A 114 8.50 -1.62 20.36
CA SER A 114 8.80 -0.36 21.05
C SER A 114 9.62 0.63 20.20
N PHE A 115 10.31 0.13 19.16
CA PHE A 115 11.16 0.93 18.28
C PHE A 115 10.98 0.57 16.80
N LEU A 116 11.09 1.58 15.94
CA LEU A 116 11.37 1.43 14.52
C LEU A 116 12.88 1.53 14.30
N TYR A 117 13.48 0.43 13.84
CA TYR A 117 14.93 0.33 13.61
C TYR A 117 15.31 0.88 12.24
N LEU A 118 16.22 1.86 12.21
CA LEU A 118 16.78 2.46 11.01
C LEU A 118 18.24 2.00 10.85
N LYS A 119 18.50 1.28 9.77
CA LYS A 119 19.83 0.74 9.47
C LYS A 119 20.87 1.82 9.24
N SER A 120 22.08 1.57 9.72
CA SER A 120 23.25 2.39 9.41
C SER A 120 23.45 2.56 7.89
N PRO A 121 23.87 3.76 7.43
CA PRO A 121 24.30 3.97 6.05
C PRO A 121 25.75 3.56 5.80
N VAL A 122 26.54 3.25 6.84
CA VAL A 122 27.95 2.89 6.70
C VAL A 122 28.08 1.57 5.93
N GLY A 123 28.89 1.57 4.88
CA GLY A 123 29.08 0.42 4.01
C GLY A 123 27.95 0.17 3.01
N ARG A 124 26.93 1.03 2.94
CA ARG A 124 25.82 0.88 1.99
C ARG A 124 26.28 1.11 0.55
N ASN A 125 26.14 0.07 -0.25
CA ASN A 125 26.47 -0.01 -1.67
C ASN A 125 25.25 -0.45 -2.53
N ASP A 126 24.12 -0.73 -1.88
CA ASP A 126 22.86 -1.17 -2.49
C ASP A 126 21.90 -0.02 -2.84
N ASN A 127 20.83 -0.37 -3.57
CA ASN A 127 19.72 0.54 -3.86
C ASN A 127 19.04 0.99 -2.55
N VAL A 128 19.14 2.29 -2.25
CA VAL A 128 18.56 2.98 -1.06
C VAL A 128 17.10 2.62 -0.80
N LYS A 129 16.33 2.24 -1.83
CA LYS A 129 14.94 1.76 -1.66
C LYS A 129 14.80 0.58 -0.69
N LYS A 130 15.81 -0.31 -0.61
CA LYS A 130 15.79 -1.48 0.28
C LYS A 130 16.11 -1.14 1.75
N ASP A 131 16.57 0.07 2.02
CA ASP A 131 16.98 0.53 3.34
C ASP A 131 15.91 1.40 4.03
N TRP A 132 14.72 1.50 3.43
CA TRP A 132 13.58 2.14 4.06
C TRP A 132 12.99 1.22 5.11
N SER A 133 12.84 1.75 6.31
CA SER A 133 12.10 1.11 7.39
C SER A 133 10.70 1.69 7.38
N VAL A 134 9.69 0.83 7.30
CA VAL A 134 8.29 1.23 7.20
C VAL A 134 7.58 0.91 8.52
N TYR A 135 6.82 1.87 9.03
CA TYR A 135 5.95 1.71 10.19
C TYR A 135 4.51 2.05 9.79
N HIS A 136 3.56 1.19 10.16
CA HIS A 136 2.14 1.40 9.92
C HIS A 136 1.45 1.69 11.25
N TYR A 137 0.84 2.86 11.35
CA TYR A 137 -0.02 3.20 12.48
C TYR A 137 -1.48 2.88 12.09
N PRO A 138 -2.10 1.82 12.64
CA PRO A 138 -3.49 1.51 12.35
C PRO A 138 -4.42 2.54 12.98
N ILE A 139 -5.39 3.03 12.21
CA ILE A 139 -6.47 3.87 12.74
C ILE A 139 -7.71 3.00 12.88
N HIS A 140 -8.02 2.60 14.11
CA HIS A 140 -9.23 1.84 14.40
C HIS A 140 -10.48 2.74 14.36
N PRO A 141 -11.61 2.28 13.79
CA PRO A 141 -12.83 3.08 13.67
C PRO A 141 -13.43 3.59 14.98
N ASP A 142 -13.18 2.88 16.07
CA ASP A 142 -13.62 3.16 17.44
C ASP A 142 -12.61 4.02 18.23
N SER A 143 -11.47 4.39 17.63
CA SER A 143 -10.47 5.25 18.28
C SER A 143 -10.94 6.70 18.41
N ASP A 144 -10.40 7.41 19.42
CA ASP A 144 -10.63 8.85 19.62
C ASP A 144 -10.25 9.67 18.38
N LEU A 145 -9.18 9.26 17.67
CA LEU A 145 -8.78 9.88 16.41
C LEU A 145 -9.82 9.67 15.32
N ALA A 146 -10.32 8.43 15.15
CA ALA A 146 -11.34 8.14 14.17
C ALA A 146 -12.65 8.88 14.45
N ALA A 147 -13.00 9.13 15.72
CA ALA A 147 -14.18 9.92 16.09
C ALA A 147 -14.15 11.35 15.50
N LEU A 148 -12.98 11.93 15.25
CA LEU A 148 -12.84 13.25 14.61
C LEU A 148 -13.10 13.23 13.09
N LEU A 149 -13.00 12.05 12.46
CA LEU A 149 -13.09 11.88 11.02
C LEU A 149 -14.55 11.72 10.58
N LYS A 150 -15.11 12.68 9.85
CA LYS A 150 -16.52 12.69 9.45
C LYS A 150 -16.73 12.09 8.05
N PRO A 151 -17.74 11.24 7.85
CA PRO A 151 -18.13 10.76 6.52
C PRO A 151 -18.37 11.91 5.52
N GLY A 152 -17.99 11.69 4.25
CA GLY A 152 -18.13 12.65 3.16
C GLY A 152 -17.06 13.74 3.14
N LYS A 153 -16.12 13.73 4.09
CA LYS A 153 -15.03 14.71 4.19
C LYS A 153 -13.70 14.16 3.69
N LYS A 154 -12.84 15.06 3.23
CA LYS A 154 -11.46 14.77 2.84
C LYS A 154 -10.51 15.22 3.94
N TYR A 155 -9.62 14.33 4.35
CA TYR A 155 -8.63 14.63 5.39
C TYR A 155 -7.20 14.55 4.88
N THR A 156 -6.34 15.37 5.47
CA THR A 156 -4.89 15.31 5.27
C THR A 156 -4.18 15.29 6.61
N ILE A 157 -3.28 14.33 6.82
CA ILE A 157 -2.30 14.34 7.91
C ILE A 157 -0.91 14.62 7.32
N ARG A 158 -0.20 15.60 7.89
CA ARG A 158 1.12 16.02 7.42
C ARG A 158 2.04 16.43 8.57
N PRO A 159 3.37 16.37 8.39
CA PRO A 159 4.32 16.89 9.35
C PRO A 159 4.12 18.40 9.53
N LYS A 160 4.14 18.87 10.77
CA LYS A 160 4.06 20.29 11.13
C LYS A 160 5.41 20.85 11.55
N VAL A 161 6.25 20.01 12.14
CA VAL A 161 7.64 20.31 12.50
C VAL A 161 8.54 19.17 12.01
N ARG A 162 9.85 19.39 12.07
CA ARG A 162 10.85 18.39 11.65
C ARG A 162 11.24 17.41 12.75
N ASP A 163 10.91 17.71 14.01
CA ASP A 163 11.20 16.85 15.15
C ASP A 163 10.48 15.50 14.99
N LEU A 164 11.22 14.41 15.09
CA LEU A 164 10.71 13.04 14.95
C LEU A 164 10.43 12.40 16.32
N GLY A 165 10.90 12.99 17.42
CA GLY A 165 10.75 12.47 18.77
C GLY A 165 11.97 11.73 19.31
N GLU A 166 11.75 10.97 20.38
CA GLU A 166 12.80 10.26 21.12
C GLU A 166 13.38 9.08 20.32
N TYR A 167 14.71 8.95 20.35
CA TYR A 167 15.44 7.87 19.68
C TYR A 167 16.64 7.41 20.50
N VAL A 168 17.15 6.23 20.18
CA VAL A 168 18.37 5.65 20.76
C VAL A 168 19.29 5.16 19.64
N PHE A 169 20.59 5.10 19.93
CA PHE A 169 21.54 4.36 19.09
C PHE A 169 21.61 2.91 19.55
N ILE A 170 21.69 1.98 18.59
CA ILE A 170 21.70 0.54 18.84
C ILE A 170 22.92 -0.03 18.13
N ASP A 171 23.87 -0.56 18.89
CA ASP A 171 25.11 -1.11 18.34
C ASP A 171 24.93 -2.54 17.79
N GLU A 172 26.03 -3.15 17.33
CA GLU A 172 26.03 -4.51 16.78
C GLU A 172 25.73 -5.60 17.83
N ASN A 173 25.82 -5.27 19.12
CA ASN A 173 25.51 -6.17 20.23
C ASN A 173 24.11 -5.90 20.80
N ASP A 174 23.26 -5.16 20.07
CA ASP A 174 21.95 -4.67 20.51
C ASP A 174 21.99 -3.86 21.82
N GLN A 175 23.13 -3.24 22.15
CA GLN A 175 23.22 -2.34 23.29
C GLN A 175 22.68 -0.96 22.92
N HIS A 176 21.83 -0.43 23.80
CA HIS A 176 21.21 0.87 23.64
C HIS A 176 22.11 1.95 24.25
N SER A 177 22.36 3.00 23.47
CA SER A 177 23.03 4.21 23.95
C SER A 177 22.14 5.42 23.67
N GLU A 178 21.95 6.25 24.69
CA GLU A 178 21.18 7.47 24.57
C GLU A 178 21.92 8.49 23.68
N PRO A 179 21.20 9.31 22.90
CA PRO A 179 21.79 10.41 22.18
C PRO A 179 22.31 11.48 23.15
N ASN A 180 23.16 12.38 22.65
CA ASN A 180 23.57 13.55 23.42
C ASN A 180 22.33 14.42 23.72
N GLU A 181 22.23 14.98 24.94
CA GLU A 181 21.06 15.77 25.38
C GLU A 181 20.72 16.96 24.45
N ALA A 182 21.71 17.48 23.72
CA ALA A 182 21.52 18.57 22.75
C ALA A 182 21.14 18.11 21.33
N GLU A 183 21.25 16.80 21.03
CA GLU A 183 21.02 16.24 19.71
C GLU A 183 19.53 15.90 19.51
N LYS A 184 18.95 16.35 18.38
CA LYS A 184 17.56 16.04 18.03
C LYS A 184 17.47 15.21 16.76
N LEU A 185 16.57 14.23 16.76
CA LEU A 185 16.21 13.51 15.55
C LEU A 185 15.28 14.36 14.69
N CYS A 186 15.77 14.80 13.54
CA CYS A 186 15.04 15.69 12.66
C CYS A 186 14.87 15.09 11.26
N SER A 187 13.69 15.28 10.69
CA SER A 187 13.48 15.03 9.28
C SER A 187 14.23 16.05 8.42
N THR A 188 14.87 15.55 7.37
CA THR A 188 15.57 16.35 6.35
C THR A 188 14.62 17.02 5.36
N ARG A 189 13.42 16.48 5.19
CA ARG A 189 12.42 16.94 4.21
C ARG A 189 11.02 16.73 4.77
N GLU A 190 10.15 17.72 4.58
CA GLU A 190 8.70 17.55 4.75
C GLU A 190 8.14 16.92 3.47
N ASN A 191 8.47 15.64 3.24
CA ASN A 191 7.99 14.92 2.07
C ASN A 191 6.78 14.06 2.41
N GLY A 192 5.77 14.10 1.53
CA GLY A 192 4.56 13.30 1.64
C GLY A 192 3.46 13.92 2.51
N ARG A 193 2.28 13.32 2.40
CA ARG A 193 1.11 13.57 3.23
C ARG A 193 0.23 12.32 3.15
N ALA A 194 -0.41 11.97 4.25
CA ALA A 194 -1.50 11.01 4.22
C ALA A 194 -2.76 11.75 3.76
N LEU A 195 -3.34 11.34 2.63
CA LEU A 195 -4.51 11.98 2.03
C LEU A 195 -5.58 10.94 1.74
N PHE A 196 -6.75 11.10 2.37
CA PHE A 196 -7.82 10.13 2.27
C PHE A 196 -9.20 10.80 2.39
N ASN A 197 -10.23 10.10 1.92
CA ASN A 197 -11.63 10.49 2.09
C ASN A 197 -12.26 9.57 3.12
N VAL A 198 -13.22 10.05 3.91
CA VAL A 198 -13.92 9.22 4.89
C VAL A 198 -15.28 8.86 4.32
N VAL A 199 -15.63 7.59 4.39
CA VAL A 199 -16.96 7.08 4.03
C VAL A 199 -17.56 6.35 5.21
N GLU A 200 -18.89 6.31 5.26
CA GLU A 200 -19.62 5.58 6.31
C GLU A 200 -19.37 4.06 6.20
N SER A 201 -19.56 3.53 5.00
CA SER A 201 -19.26 2.15 4.65
C SER A 201 -18.89 2.07 3.18
N LEU A 202 -17.86 1.32 2.84
CA LEU A 202 -17.61 0.93 1.46
C LEU A 202 -18.62 -0.13 1.00
N PRO A 203 -18.97 -0.18 -0.30
CA PRO A 203 -19.59 -1.36 -0.88
C PRO A 203 -18.57 -2.51 -0.88
N TRP A 204 -19.03 -3.69 -0.50
CA TRP A 204 -18.20 -4.90 -0.44
C TRP A 204 -18.67 -5.92 -1.48
N PRO A 205 -17.74 -6.56 -2.20
CA PRO A 205 -18.11 -7.58 -3.16
C PRO A 205 -18.82 -8.73 -2.45
N PRO A 206 -19.79 -9.39 -3.11
CA PRO A 206 -20.32 -10.64 -2.61
C PRO A 206 -19.22 -11.71 -2.58
N LYS A 207 -19.41 -12.72 -1.74
CA LYS A 207 -18.52 -13.88 -1.72
C LYS A 207 -18.60 -14.60 -3.07
N ILE A 208 -17.45 -14.80 -3.70
CA ILE A 208 -17.32 -15.61 -4.91
C ILE A 208 -16.67 -16.94 -4.52
N GLU A 209 -17.22 -18.04 -5.02
CA GLU A 209 -16.61 -19.35 -4.93
C GLU A 209 -16.05 -19.74 -6.30
N THR A 210 -14.79 -20.14 -6.34
CA THR A 210 -14.15 -20.66 -7.55
C THR A 210 -13.65 -22.07 -7.29
N THR A 211 -14.03 -23.01 -8.14
CA THR A 211 -13.51 -24.38 -8.12
C THR A 211 -12.79 -24.68 -9.42
N MET A 212 -11.78 -25.52 -9.36
CA MET A 212 -10.98 -25.92 -10.50
C MET A 212 -10.79 -27.44 -10.48
N LYS A 213 -11.15 -28.09 -11.58
CA LYS A 213 -10.97 -29.53 -11.74
C LYS A 213 -10.49 -29.85 -13.14
N ARG A 214 -9.93 -31.04 -13.31
CA ARG A 214 -9.58 -31.56 -14.62
C ARG A 214 -10.82 -32.06 -15.36
N CYS A 215 -10.89 -31.82 -16.67
CA CYS A 215 -11.90 -32.46 -17.52
C CYS A 215 -11.55 -33.92 -17.74
N ASN A 216 -12.55 -34.81 -17.60
CA ASN A 216 -12.39 -36.25 -17.84
C ASN A 216 -12.76 -36.65 -19.28
N ASP A 217 -12.90 -35.69 -20.20
CA ASP A 217 -13.34 -35.99 -21.56
C ASP A 217 -12.34 -36.88 -22.30
N THR A 218 -12.84 -38.01 -22.80
CA THR A 218 -12.05 -39.10 -23.41
C THR A 218 -11.89 -38.96 -24.93
N GLN A 219 -12.32 -37.85 -25.53
CA GLN A 219 -12.40 -37.70 -27.00
C GLN A 219 -11.26 -36.89 -27.62
N ASP A 220 -10.54 -36.10 -26.83
CA ASP A 220 -9.49 -35.20 -27.31
C ASP A 220 -8.35 -35.27 -26.28
N ASP A 221 -7.13 -35.67 -26.67
CA ASP A 221 -5.96 -35.79 -25.77
C ASP A 221 -5.50 -34.43 -25.17
N ALA A 222 -6.29 -33.37 -25.34
CA ALA A 222 -6.04 -32.04 -24.83
C ALA A 222 -6.25 -31.98 -23.31
N LEU A 223 -5.20 -31.59 -22.59
CA LEU A 223 -5.28 -31.33 -21.15
C LEU A 223 -6.12 -30.06 -20.89
N ARG A 224 -7.36 -30.25 -20.43
CA ARG A 224 -8.29 -29.16 -20.13
C ARG A 224 -8.67 -29.09 -18.65
N LEU A 225 -8.80 -27.86 -18.17
CA LEU A 225 -9.37 -27.55 -16.87
C LEU A 225 -10.80 -27.04 -17.03
N GLU A 226 -11.69 -27.51 -16.15
CA GLU A 226 -12.98 -26.89 -15.91
C GLU A 226 -12.84 -25.96 -14.69
N ILE A 227 -13.12 -24.69 -14.91
CA ILE A 227 -13.12 -23.65 -13.88
C ILE A 227 -14.55 -23.17 -13.73
N THR A 228 -15.08 -23.28 -12.52
CA THR A 228 -16.43 -22.87 -12.18
C THR A 228 -16.38 -21.72 -11.18
N VAL A 229 -17.04 -20.61 -11.51
CA VAL A 229 -17.13 -19.42 -10.66
C VAL A 229 -18.59 -19.13 -10.34
N THR A 230 -18.91 -19.08 -9.05
CA THR A 230 -20.28 -18.88 -8.56
C THR A 230 -20.35 -17.70 -7.62
N ASN A 231 -21.25 -16.75 -7.90
CA ASN A 231 -21.59 -15.68 -6.97
C ASN A 231 -22.51 -16.23 -5.86
N LYS A 232 -22.05 -16.16 -4.60
CA LYS A 232 -22.81 -16.60 -3.41
C LYS A 232 -23.56 -15.47 -2.72
N GLY A 233 -23.51 -14.26 -3.27
CA GLY A 233 -24.33 -13.14 -2.84
C GLY A 233 -25.79 -13.28 -3.28
N THR A 234 -26.59 -12.28 -2.95
CA THR A 234 -28.02 -12.22 -3.28
C THR A 234 -28.33 -11.39 -4.52
N GLU A 235 -27.36 -10.59 -4.99
CA GLU A 235 -27.52 -9.67 -6.12
C GLU A 235 -26.57 -10.04 -7.26
N ALA A 236 -27.01 -9.79 -8.49
CA ALA A 236 -26.14 -9.87 -9.65
C ALA A 236 -25.06 -8.77 -9.57
N ILE A 237 -23.85 -9.14 -9.97
CA ILE A 237 -22.75 -8.19 -10.12
C ILE A 237 -22.15 -8.30 -11.51
N CYS A 238 -21.61 -7.20 -12.02
CA CYS A 238 -20.74 -7.22 -13.19
C CYS A 238 -19.30 -7.07 -12.74
N VAL A 239 -18.41 -7.93 -13.24
CA VAL A 239 -16.96 -7.89 -12.99
C VAL A 239 -16.20 -7.58 -14.27
N GLN A 240 -15.15 -6.77 -14.18
CA GLN A 240 -14.29 -6.44 -15.32
C GLN A 240 -13.25 -7.56 -15.52
N THR A 241 -13.32 -8.28 -16.63
CA THR A 241 -12.50 -9.47 -16.89
C THR A 241 -11.25 -9.18 -17.70
N ARG A 242 -11.16 -8.03 -18.37
CA ARG A 242 -9.95 -7.59 -19.09
C ARG A 242 -9.85 -6.07 -19.14
N ASP A 243 -8.76 -5.58 -19.68
CA ASP A 243 -8.36 -4.16 -19.68
C ASP A 243 -8.05 -3.61 -18.29
N ARG A 244 -7.72 -2.33 -18.25
CA ARG A 244 -7.21 -1.63 -17.06
C ARG A 244 -8.17 -1.74 -15.89
N GLN A 245 -7.71 -2.43 -14.87
CA GLN A 245 -8.38 -2.56 -13.59
C GLN A 245 -8.13 -1.32 -12.71
N ARG A 246 -9.16 -0.89 -11.98
CA ARG A 246 -9.08 0.27 -11.06
C ARG A 246 -9.91 -0.01 -9.81
N PHE A 247 -9.25 -0.44 -8.74
CA PHE A 247 -9.84 -0.67 -7.43
C PHE A 247 -8.87 -0.23 -6.34
N LEU A 248 -9.29 -0.27 -5.07
CA LEU A 248 -8.42 0.03 -3.94
C LEU A 248 -7.33 -1.03 -3.81
N VAL A 249 -6.08 -0.58 -3.85
CA VAL A 249 -4.88 -1.37 -3.55
C VAL A 249 -4.10 -0.60 -2.51
N PRO A 250 -3.65 -1.25 -1.42
CA PRO A 250 -2.87 -0.56 -0.42
C PRO A 250 -1.53 -0.11 -1.00
N SER A 251 -1.17 1.12 -0.68
CA SER A 251 0.02 1.80 -1.17
C SER A 251 0.95 2.08 0.01
N GLY A 252 2.15 1.52 -0.05
CA GLY A 252 3.20 1.85 0.90
C GLY A 252 3.77 3.24 0.63
N PRO A 253 4.59 3.77 1.57
CA PRO A 253 5.15 5.11 1.46
C PRO A 253 6.17 5.25 0.32
N ILE A 254 6.70 4.14 -0.20
CA ILE A 254 7.74 4.09 -1.23
C ILE A 254 7.30 3.28 -2.45
N GLU A 255 6.66 2.13 -2.23
CA GLU A 255 6.17 1.20 -3.26
C GLU A 255 4.80 0.63 -2.84
N PRO A 256 3.99 0.11 -3.77
CA PRO A 256 2.75 -0.61 -3.42
C PRO A 256 3.03 -1.73 -2.41
N GLU A 257 2.06 -1.99 -1.52
CA GLU A 257 2.24 -3.03 -0.50
C GLU A 257 2.38 -4.42 -1.16
N PRO A 258 3.34 -5.25 -0.69
CA PRO A 258 3.54 -6.59 -1.23
C PRO A 258 2.36 -7.50 -0.88
N GLY A 259 2.13 -8.54 -1.70
CA GLY A 259 1.09 -9.54 -1.46
C GLY A 259 -0.31 -9.13 -1.91
N PHE A 260 -0.50 -7.90 -2.41
CA PHE A 260 -1.76 -7.45 -2.98
C PHE A 260 -1.80 -7.64 -4.51
N PRO A 261 -2.98 -7.95 -5.08
CA PRO A 261 -3.09 -8.17 -6.52
C PRO A 261 -2.74 -6.89 -7.28
N PRO A 262 -1.85 -6.96 -8.29
CA PRO A 262 -1.52 -5.80 -9.10
C PRO A 262 -2.72 -5.33 -9.91
N LEU A 263 -2.70 -4.05 -10.31
CA LEU A 263 -3.64 -3.49 -11.30
C LEU A 263 -3.32 -4.04 -12.71
N ASP A 264 -3.56 -5.33 -12.88
CA ASP A 264 -3.18 -6.10 -14.05
C ASP A 264 -4.25 -5.99 -15.15
N PRO A 265 -3.93 -5.43 -16.33
CA PRO A 265 -4.90 -5.24 -17.41
C PRO A 265 -5.22 -6.50 -18.22
N ARG A 266 -4.52 -7.61 -17.99
CA ARG A 266 -4.63 -8.79 -18.83
C ARG A 266 -5.92 -9.58 -18.57
N PRO A 267 -6.39 -10.38 -19.53
CA PRO A 267 -7.63 -11.14 -19.38
C PRO A 267 -7.57 -12.11 -18.20
N ARG A 268 -8.65 -12.14 -17.43
CA ARG A 268 -8.93 -13.12 -16.40
C ARG A 268 -9.44 -14.40 -17.03
N ILE A 269 -9.31 -15.52 -16.32
CA ILE A 269 -9.70 -16.82 -16.86
C ILE A 269 -11.21 -16.98 -17.10
N ILE A 270 -12.03 -16.13 -16.48
CA ILE A 270 -13.48 -16.07 -16.69
C ILE A 270 -13.92 -15.23 -17.89
N ASP A 271 -12.99 -14.50 -18.53
CA ASP A 271 -13.26 -13.71 -19.72
C ASP A 271 -13.92 -14.57 -20.81
N THR A 272 -14.99 -14.05 -21.42
CA THR A 272 -15.79 -14.77 -22.42
C THR A 272 -15.08 -14.89 -23.76
N GLU A 273 -14.28 -13.90 -24.15
CA GLU A 273 -13.66 -13.84 -25.47
C GLU A 273 -12.24 -14.39 -25.49
N ARG A 274 -11.47 -14.15 -24.42
CA ARG A 274 -10.03 -14.39 -24.37
C ARG A 274 -9.58 -14.95 -23.01
N PRO A 275 -10.10 -16.12 -22.57
CA PRO A 275 -9.62 -16.75 -21.35
C PRO A 275 -8.11 -17.04 -21.46
N SER A 276 -7.32 -16.59 -20.49
CA SER A 276 -5.86 -16.68 -20.57
C SER A 276 -5.25 -17.52 -19.43
N PRO A 277 -5.04 -18.84 -19.65
CA PRO A 277 -4.40 -19.71 -18.66
C PRO A 277 -2.97 -19.28 -18.32
N ARG A 278 -2.17 -18.83 -19.28
CA ARG A 278 -0.77 -18.37 -19.04
C ARG A 278 -0.66 -17.18 -18.09
N VAL A 279 -1.74 -16.43 -17.90
CA VAL A 279 -1.81 -15.25 -17.02
C VAL A 279 -2.46 -15.59 -15.67
N SER A 280 -3.22 -16.68 -15.60
CA SER A 280 -4.05 -16.99 -14.43
C SER A 280 -3.63 -18.26 -13.69
N ILE A 281 -2.86 -19.15 -14.32
CA ILE A 281 -2.45 -20.45 -13.76
C ILE A 281 -0.93 -20.50 -13.58
N GLN A 282 -0.52 -21.01 -12.43
CA GLN A 282 0.85 -21.35 -12.06
C GLN A 282 1.03 -22.87 -12.10
N VAL A 283 2.24 -23.31 -12.43
CA VAL A 283 2.66 -24.72 -12.29
C VAL A 283 3.60 -24.83 -11.11
N VAL A 284 3.26 -25.72 -10.18
CA VAL A 284 4.07 -26.03 -8.99
C VAL A 284 4.54 -27.47 -9.06
N ASP A 285 5.75 -27.75 -8.58
CA ASP A 285 6.19 -29.12 -8.32
C ASP A 285 5.55 -29.57 -7.01
N ILE A 286 4.84 -30.70 -7.01
CA ILE A 286 4.10 -31.17 -5.83
C ILE A 286 5.06 -31.65 -4.73
N THR A 287 6.24 -32.13 -5.09
CA THR A 287 7.22 -32.69 -4.16
C THR A 287 7.98 -31.60 -3.43
N THR A 288 8.41 -30.56 -4.16
CA THR A 288 9.19 -29.45 -3.57
C THR A 288 8.34 -28.25 -3.17
N ASN A 289 7.09 -28.19 -3.64
CA ASN A 289 6.20 -27.03 -3.54
C ASN A 289 6.78 -25.75 -4.20
N GLU A 290 7.77 -25.91 -5.09
CA GLU A 290 8.38 -24.79 -5.81
C GLU A 290 7.55 -24.44 -7.05
N ILE A 291 7.48 -23.14 -7.37
CA ILE A 291 6.82 -22.66 -8.58
C ILE A 291 7.76 -22.87 -9.78
N VAL A 292 7.48 -23.90 -10.58
CA VAL A 292 8.23 -24.26 -11.79
C VAL A 292 7.90 -23.33 -12.95
N ARG A 293 6.64 -22.89 -13.05
CA ARG A 293 6.21 -21.86 -14.02
C ARG A 293 5.30 -20.86 -13.33
N LYS A 294 5.77 -19.61 -13.25
CA LYS A 294 4.97 -18.49 -12.77
C LYS A 294 3.93 -18.12 -13.82
N ALA A 295 2.79 -17.59 -13.39
CA ALA A 295 1.93 -16.89 -14.32
C ALA A 295 2.74 -15.73 -14.90
N THR A 296 2.51 -15.47 -16.19
CA THR A 296 3.19 -14.39 -16.91
C THR A 296 3.02 -13.10 -16.09
N GLN A 297 3.99 -12.21 -16.07
CA GLN A 297 3.86 -10.89 -15.45
C GLN A 297 3.56 -9.83 -16.51
N PRO A 298 2.86 -8.72 -16.18
CA PRO A 298 2.61 -7.67 -17.15
C PRO A 298 3.94 -7.09 -17.66
N GLY A 299 4.02 -6.82 -18.97
CA GLY A 299 5.16 -6.08 -19.53
C GLY A 299 5.18 -4.63 -19.05
N GLY A 300 6.37 -4.04 -18.94
CA GLY A 300 6.49 -2.63 -18.60
C GLY A 300 6.25 -1.75 -19.82
N CYS A 301 5.02 -1.26 -20.03
CA CYS A 301 4.77 0.07 -20.62
C CYS A 301 3.31 0.48 -20.77
N GLY A 302 3.13 1.81 -20.71
CA GLY A 302 2.14 2.59 -21.44
C GLY A 302 2.02 4.01 -20.87
N LEU A 303 2.48 5.02 -21.62
CA LEU A 303 2.01 6.40 -21.45
C LEU A 303 0.58 6.44 -22.00
N TYR A 304 -0.37 6.90 -21.20
CA TYR A 304 -1.79 6.86 -21.57
C TYR A 304 -2.36 8.29 -21.63
N GLY A 305 -3.12 8.57 -22.70
CA GLY A 305 -3.86 9.82 -22.86
C GLY A 305 -5.10 9.92 -21.96
N GLN A 306 -5.83 11.02 -22.08
CA GLN A 306 -7.14 11.18 -21.44
C GLN A 306 -8.17 10.27 -22.13
N HIS A 307 -8.61 9.24 -21.43
CA HIS A 307 -9.71 8.36 -21.85
C HIS A 307 -10.74 8.26 -20.73
N ASP A 308 -12.01 8.03 -21.10
CA ASP A 308 -13.07 7.70 -20.15
C ASP A 308 -12.64 6.47 -19.33
N PRO A 309 -12.52 6.59 -17.99
CA PRO A 309 -12.03 5.51 -17.14
C PRO A 309 -13.07 4.42 -16.87
N ARG A 310 -14.34 4.61 -17.26
CA ARG A 310 -15.42 3.63 -17.06
C ARG A 310 -15.16 2.37 -17.90
N PRO A 311 -15.31 1.15 -17.33
CA PRO A 311 -15.19 -0.09 -18.10
C PRO A 311 -16.20 -0.13 -19.26
N ARG A 312 -15.81 -0.74 -20.37
CA ARG A 312 -16.70 -1.03 -21.50
C ARG A 312 -17.48 -2.29 -21.20
N LEU A 313 -18.73 -2.38 -21.64
CA LEU A 313 -19.54 -3.57 -21.40
C LEU A 313 -18.94 -4.83 -22.05
N GLU A 314 -18.24 -4.68 -23.18
CA GLU A 314 -17.50 -5.77 -23.86
C GLU A 314 -16.39 -6.40 -23.00
N THR A 315 -15.94 -5.73 -21.94
CA THR A 315 -14.91 -6.24 -21.01
C THR A 315 -15.47 -6.63 -19.65
N MET A 316 -16.80 -6.64 -19.53
CA MET A 316 -17.51 -7.02 -18.32
C MET A 316 -18.10 -8.42 -18.47
N THR A 317 -18.31 -9.09 -17.34
CA THR A 317 -19.04 -10.36 -17.25
C THR A 317 -20.01 -10.28 -16.07
N THR A 318 -21.26 -10.65 -16.28
CA THR A 318 -22.26 -10.72 -15.21
C THR A 318 -22.12 -12.03 -14.43
N LEU A 319 -22.01 -11.96 -13.10
CA LEU A 319 -22.11 -13.08 -12.18
C LEU A 319 -23.46 -13.02 -11.45
N ARG A 320 -24.44 -13.81 -11.92
CA ARG A 320 -25.77 -13.89 -11.30
C ARG A 320 -25.74 -14.76 -10.02
N PRO A 321 -26.56 -14.47 -9.00
CA PRO A 321 -26.61 -15.23 -7.75
C PRO A 321 -26.87 -16.72 -7.99
N GLY A 322 -26.00 -17.58 -7.47
CA GLY A 322 -26.14 -19.03 -7.55
C GLY A 322 -25.97 -19.65 -8.94
N GLU A 323 -25.84 -18.83 -9.99
CA GLU A 323 -25.62 -19.31 -11.36
C GLU A 323 -24.11 -19.43 -11.64
N PRO A 324 -23.59 -20.65 -11.83
CA PRO A 324 -22.17 -20.83 -12.10
C PRO A 324 -21.81 -20.39 -13.52
N ILE A 325 -20.73 -19.63 -13.64
CA ILE A 325 -19.99 -19.50 -14.90
C ILE A 325 -19.01 -20.66 -14.98
N ILE A 326 -19.13 -21.45 -16.05
CA ILE A 326 -18.20 -22.55 -16.33
C ILE A 326 -17.31 -22.15 -17.53
N ARG A 327 -16.00 -22.38 -17.38
CA ARG A 327 -15.01 -22.18 -18.43
C ARG A 327 -14.16 -23.43 -18.58
N TYR A 328 -14.01 -23.88 -19.82
CA TYR A 328 -13.09 -24.93 -20.19
C TYR A 328 -11.85 -24.30 -20.78
N VAL A 329 -10.69 -24.59 -20.21
CA VAL A 329 -9.44 -23.93 -20.55
C VAL A 329 -8.37 -24.96 -20.86
N ASP A 330 -7.81 -24.88 -22.07
CA ASP A 330 -6.68 -25.71 -22.47
C ASP A 330 -5.40 -25.23 -21.77
N VAL A 331 -4.72 -26.16 -21.10
CA VAL A 331 -3.47 -25.91 -20.38
C VAL A 331 -2.29 -26.73 -20.93
N GLY A 332 -2.46 -27.44 -22.06
CA GLY A 332 -1.43 -28.26 -22.68
C GLY A 332 -0.15 -27.47 -22.96
N ASP A 333 -0.29 -26.26 -23.50
CA ASP A 333 0.80 -25.32 -23.71
C ASP A 333 1.56 -24.96 -22.43
N LEU A 334 0.83 -24.79 -21.32
CA LEU A 334 1.39 -24.39 -20.03
C LEU A 334 2.24 -25.49 -19.42
N VAL A 335 1.92 -26.75 -19.69
CA VAL A 335 2.61 -27.93 -19.15
C VAL A 335 3.57 -28.57 -20.15
N SER A 336 3.56 -28.13 -21.41
CA SER A 336 4.46 -28.61 -22.45
C SER A 336 5.93 -28.45 -22.03
N LYS A 337 6.77 -29.44 -22.32
CA LYS A 337 8.23 -29.41 -22.01
C LYS A 337 8.55 -29.33 -20.51
N LEU A 338 7.64 -29.73 -19.63
CA LEU A 338 8.01 -30.04 -18.25
C LEU A 338 8.81 -31.35 -18.23
N PRO A 339 9.77 -31.51 -17.30
CA PRO A 339 10.41 -32.80 -17.08
C PRO A 339 9.41 -33.80 -16.53
N ASP A 340 9.75 -35.09 -16.59
CA ASP A 340 8.92 -36.13 -15.99
C ASP A 340 8.79 -35.91 -14.48
N GLY A 341 7.57 -36.02 -13.96
CA GLY A 341 7.27 -35.69 -12.56
C GLY A 341 5.80 -35.41 -12.30
N LYS A 342 5.49 -35.05 -11.05
CA LYS A 342 4.14 -34.69 -10.60
C LYS A 342 4.05 -33.19 -10.35
N PHE A 343 3.11 -32.53 -11.01
CA PHE A 343 2.93 -31.09 -10.93
C PHE A 343 1.50 -30.74 -10.54
N GLY A 344 1.35 -29.60 -9.85
CA GLY A 344 0.08 -29.01 -9.52
C GLY A 344 -0.19 -27.79 -10.39
N LEU A 345 -1.41 -27.69 -10.91
CA LEU A 345 -1.92 -26.47 -11.53
C LEU A 345 -2.71 -25.70 -10.47
N ARG A 346 -2.30 -24.46 -10.22
CA ARG A 346 -2.90 -23.58 -9.21
C ARG A 346 -3.28 -22.24 -9.81
N MET A 347 -4.41 -21.68 -9.42
CA MET A 347 -4.81 -20.34 -9.83
C MET A 347 -4.02 -19.27 -9.06
N GLU A 348 -3.46 -18.28 -9.77
CA GLU A 348 -2.90 -17.07 -9.15
C GLU A 348 -4.06 -16.12 -8.79
N PRO A 349 -4.14 -15.62 -7.54
CA PRO A 349 -5.18 -14.67 -7.15
C PRO A 349 -5.14 -13.40 -8.00
N ARG A 350 -6.31 -12.98 -8.49
CA ARG A 350 -6.45 -11.79 -9.35
C ARG A 350 -7.63 -10.93 -8.89
N GLY A 351 -7.37 -9.66 -8.63
CA GLY A 351 -8.43 -8.69 -8.36
C GLY A 351 -9.17 -8.27 -9.64
N MET A 352 -10.47 -8.02 -9.51
CA MET A 352 -11.35 -7.50 -10.56
C MET A 352 -12.16 -6.31 -10.01
N TRP A 353 -12.25 -5.25 -10.80
CA TRP A 353 -13.24 -4.20 -10.54
C TRP A 353 -14.66 -4.75 -10.74
N TRP A 354 -15.62 -4.23 -9.99
CA TRP A 354 -16.99 -4.72 -10.01
C TRP A 354 -18.03 -3.64 -9.68
N CYS A 355 -19.29 -3.91 -10.01
CA CYS A 355 -20.46 -3.14 -9.56
C CYS A 355 -21.70 -4.05 -9.48
N VAL A 356 -22.73 -3.61 -8.76
CA VAL A 356 -24.04 -4.28 -8.72
C VAL A 356 -24.79 -4.03 -10.04
N GLY A 357 -25.44 -5.07 -10.56
CA GLY A 357 -26.26 -5.02 -11.78
C GLY A 357 -25.90 -6.09 -12.81
N ASP A 358 -26.46 -5.93 -14.02
CA ASP A 358 -26.32 -6.85 -15.14
C ASP A 358 -25.87 -6.10 -16.41
N CYS A 359 -24.89 -6.65 -17.14
CA CYS A 359 -24.39 -6.08 -18.40
C CYS A 359 -25.48 -5.97 -19.47
N GLU A 360 -26.42 -6.91 -19.52
CA GLU A 360 -27.52 -6.91 -20.49
C GLU A 360 -28.48 -5.74 -20.21
N GLU A 361 -28.76 -5.45 -18.94
CA GLU A 361 -29.58 -4.31 -18.53
C GLU A 361 -28.89 -2.98 -18.85
N PHE A 362 -27.58 -2.88 -18.61
CA PHE A 362 -26.81 -1.70 -18.97
C PHE A 362 -26.83 -1.46 -20.49
N ALA A 363 -26.66 -2.51 -21.29
CA ALA A 363 -26.72 -2.44 -22.74
C ALA A 363 -28.13 -2.06 -23.24
N ALA A 364 -29.19 -2.61 -22.63
CA ALA A 364 -30.57 -2.29 -22.97
C ALA A 364 -30.93 -0.81 -22.67
N ALA A 365 -30.25 -0.19 -21.71
CA ALA A 365 -30.35 1.25 -21.43
C ALA A 365 -29.61 2.13 -22.47
N GLY A 366 -28.96 1.53 -23.48
CA GLY A 366 -28.25 2.24 -24.55
C GLY A 366 -26.81 2.62 -24.20
N GLU A 367 -26.26 2.07 -23.11
CA GLU A 367 -24.88 2.34 -22.71
C GLU A 367 -23.91 1.36 -23.38
N ASP A 368 -22.75 1.83 -23.85
CA ASP A 368 -21.61 0.98 -24.30
C ASP A 368 -20.62 0.70 -23.16
N ARG A 369 -20.84 1.34 -22.02
CA ARG A 369 -19.98 1.33 -20.82
C ARG A 369 -20.82 1.18 -19.57
N VAL A 370 -20.14 0.94 -18.45
CA VAL A 370 -20.78 0.98 -17.15
C VAL A 370 -21.42 2.38 -16.92
N PRO A 371 -22.67 2.44 -16.41
CA PRO A 371 -23.31 3.70 -16.05
C PRO A 371 -22.45 4.53 -15.09
N GLY A 372 -22.33 5.83 -15.35
CA GLY A 372 -21.39 6.70 -14.61
C GLY A 372 -21.61 6.74 -13.10
N HIS A 373 -22.85 6.60 -12.63
CA HIS A 373 -23.19 6.59 -11.21
C HIS A 373 -22.81 5.30 -10.48
N LEU A 374 -22.56 4.19 -11.21
CA LEU A 374 -22.10 2.91 -10.66
C LEU A 374 -20.57 2.80 -10.67
N TYR A 375 -19.88 3.64 -11.45
CA TYR A 375 -18.45 3.60 -11.56
C TYR A 375 -17.76 4.26 -10.35
N ASN A 376 -17.14 3.45 -9.50
CA ASN A 376 -16.31 3.92 -8.40
C ASN A 376 -14.97 3.16 -8.37
N PRO A 377 -13.81 3.82 -8.60
CA PRO A 377 -12.51 3.17 -8.52
C PRO A 377 -12.01 2.98 -7.08
N LYS A 378 -12.72 3.55 -6.09
CA LYS A 378 -12.39 3.47 -4.66
C LYS A 378 -13.22 2.41 -3.95
N ILE A 379 -13.21 1.19 -4.48
CA ILE A 379 -13.87 0.02 -3.90
C ILE A 379 -12.87 -1.13 -3.77
N PRO A 380 -13.05 -2.06 -2.81
CA PRO A 380 -12.27 -3.29 -2.76
C PRO A 380 -12.56 -4.16 -4.00
N PRO A 381 -11.57 -4.91 -4.53
CA PRO A 381 -11.77 -5.79 -5.67
C PRO A 381 -12.59 -7.03 -5.33
N VAL A 382 -13.29 -7.59 -6.31
CA VAL A 382 -13.66 -9.02 -6.28
C VAL A 382 -12.37 -9.81 -6.49
N MET A 383 -12.08 -10.74 -5.59
CA MET A 383 -10.95 -11.66 -5.73
C MET A 383 -11.37 -12.89 -6.52
N LEU A 384 -10.73 -13.09 -7.67
CA LEU A 384 -10.77 -14.34 -8.41
C LEU A 384 -9.59 -15.20 -7.94
N GLU A 385 -9.90 -16.15 -7.06
CA GLU A 385 -8.93 -17.06 -6.46
C GLU A 385 -9.58 -18.42 -6.24
N CYS A 386 -8.75 -19.47 -6.23
CA CYS A 386 -9.19 -20.85 -6.07
C CYS A 386 -8.19 -21.57 -5.17
N GLY A 387 -8.70 -22.28 -4.16
CA GLY A 387 -7.89 -23.09 -3.24
C GLY A 387 -7.50 -24.46 -3.81
N ASP A 388 -8.14 -24.88 -4.90
CA ASP A 388 -7.89 -26.19 -5.51
C ASP A 388 -6.53 -26.24 -6.21
N ILE A 389 -5.88 -27.40 -6.13
CA ILE A 389 -4.69 -27.73 -6.92
C ILE A 389 -5.06 -28.94 -7.77
N VAL A 390 -4.97 -28.79 -9.09
CA VAL A 390 -5.22 -29.90 -10.02
C VAL A 390 -3.90 -30.60 -10.32
N GLU A 391 -3.78 -31.84 -9.87
CA GLU A 391 -2.57 -32.64 -10.11
C GLU A 391 -2.53 -33.18 -11.54
N ILE A 392 -1.33 -33.16 -12.11
CA ILE A 392 -0.99 -33.75 -13.40
C ILE A 392 0.29 -34.56 -13.28
N GLU A 393 0.40 -35.63 -14.06
CA GLU A 393 1.62 -36.43 -14.13
C GLU A 393 2.23 -36.27 -15.52
N VAL A 394 3.48 -35.84 -15.60
CA VAL A 394 4.23 -35.77 -16.86
C VAL A 394 5.11 -37.01 -16.96
N LYS A 395 4.96 -37.76 -18.06
CA LYS A 395 5.77 -38.95 -18.40
C LYS A 395 6.08 -38.93 -19.88
N ASP A 396 7.34 -39.19 -20.24
CA ASP A 396 7.82 -39.21 -21.63
C ASP A 396 7.48 -37.90 -22.38
N GLY A 397 7.46 -36.77 -21.66
CA GLY A 397 7.10 -35.45 -22.20
C GLY A 397 5.61 -35.23 -22.50
N ALA A 398 4.73 -36.19 -22.15
CA ALA A 398 3.27 -36.06 -22.24
C ALA A 398 2.67 -35.86 -20.84
N ALA A 399 1.81 -34.84 -20.71
CA ALA A 399 1.04 -34.62 -19.49
C ALA A 399 -0.21 -35.52 -19.50
N LYS A 400 -0.35 -36.33 -18.45
CA LYS A 400 -1.41 -37.31 -18.25
C LYS A 400 -2.24 -37.05 -17.03
#